data_AF-A0A9K3EAV4-F1
#
_entry.id   AF-A0A9K3EAV4-F1
#
_cell.length_a   1.000
_cell.length_b   1.000
_cell.length_c   1.000
_cell.angle_alpha   90.00
_cell.angle_beta   90.00
_cell.angle_gamma   90.00
#
_symmetry.space_group_name_H-M   'P 1'
#
loop_
_entity.id
_entity.type
_entity.pdbx_description
1 polymer ?
#
loop_
_entity_poly.entity_id
_entity_poly.type
_entity_poly.pdbx_seq_one_letter_code
_entity_poly.pdbx_strand_id
1 'polypeptide(L)'
;MQGNDISNDPSACKEILGGLGTPFEVERARAAPRELRINQLSTMLVGSSIVANAILEDYKVLGRREEEAARMRAEAEKLVQAARAGAEQLEKDKAAFEKQKQTSEWAAAAQLKQVRTLAKLLADERKSWNEKMSNERKKWNASWAKQNDILFHARQELTNAKAANATLSQEKAAAEAISVKALQAKADALKALEEAKKAGARAAKALEEAEERESRASKALEEANAERIRLDKVVASLQAEVQAREVAVTDLTARVSVAEKRADAAAEAKDALVSSFNQLEADREWLRTHGIARVSICCLYICLD
;
A
#
# COMPACT_ATOMS: atom_id res chain seq x y z
N MET A 1 -130.68 9.98 -46.14
CA MET A 1 -132.07 10.31 -46.52
C MET A 1 -132.38 9.57 -47.82
N GLN A 2 -133.40 8.73 -47.78
CA GLN A 2 -133.82 7.83 -48.87
C GLN A 2 -134.47 8.62 -50.01
N GLY A 3 -133.86 8.60 -51.19
CA GLY A 3 -134.55 8.87 -52.45
C GLY A 3 -134.76 7.52 -53.13
N ASN A 4 -135.99 7.02 -53.13
CA ASN A 4 -136.40 5.92 -53.99
C ASN A 4 -136.30 6.41 -55.43
N ASP A 5 -135.16 6.16 -56.06
CA ASP A 5 -134.94 6.47 -57.46
C ASP A 5 -135.63 5.39 -58.29
N ILE A 6 -136.77 5.77 -58.87
CA ILE A 6 -137.66 4.96 -59.70
C ILE A 6 -136.95 4.59 -61.04
N SER A 7 -135.69 4.99 -61.23
CA SER A 7 -134.88 4.76 -62.45
C SER A 7 -134.37 3.32 -62.62
N ASN A 8 -134.48 2.46 -61.61
CA ASN A 8 -133.93 1.10 -61.63
C ASN A 8 -134.96 -0.03 -61.84
N ASP A 9 -136.23 0.29 -62.14
CA ASP A 9 -137.19 -0.72 -62.61
C ASP A 9 -137.10 -0.86 -64.15
N PRO A 10 -136.48 -1.93 -64.68
CA PRO A 10 -136.33 -2.10 -66.13
C PRO A 10 -137.67 -2.38 -66.83
N SER A 11 -138.74 -2.65 -66.07
CA SER A 11 -140.08 -2.92 -66.61
C SER A 11 -140.83 -1.64 -67.01
N ALA A 12 -140.59 -0.51 -66.34
CA ALA A 12 -141.15 0.79 -66.70
C ALA A 12 -140.60 1.33 -68.04
N CYS A 13 -139.37 0.96 -68.40
CA CYS A 13 -138.77 1.28 -69.71
C CYS A 13 -139.35 0.44 -70.86
N LYS A 14 -139.96 -0.72 -70.58
CA LYS A 14 -140.58 -1.56 -71.62
C LYS A 14 -141.92 -1.03 -72.11
N GLU A 15 -142.70 -0.35 -71.27
CA GLU A 15 -144.00 0.21 -71.67
C GLU A 15 -143.88 1.49 -72.51
N ILE A 16 -142.84 2.31 -72.29
CA ILE A 16 -142.63 3.55 -73.06
C ILE A 16 -141.92 3.31 -74.41
N LEU A 17 -141.14 2.23 -74.53
CA LEU A 17 -140.46 1.85 -75.77
C LEU A 17 -141.24 0.82 -76.62
N GLY A 18 -142.40 0.34 -76.14
CA GLY A 18 -143.26 -0.61 -76.86
C GLY A 18 -143.92 -0.05 -78.13
N GLY A 19 -143.77 1.25 -78.42
CA GLY A 19 -144.32 1.92 -79.60
C GLY A 19 -143.32 2.23 -80.72
N LEU A 20 -142.03 1.91 -80.60
CA LEU A 20 -140.97 2.38 -81.51
C LEU A 20 -140.17 1.21 -82.13
N GLY A 21 -140.67 0.69 -83.25
CA GLY A 21 -139.87 -0.10 -84.21
C GLY A 21 -139.51 -1.52 -83.76
N THR A 22 -139.12 -2.37 -84.73
CA THR A 22 -138.85 -3.79 -84.46
C THR A 22 -137.52 -4.00 -83.72
N PRO A 23 -137.36 -5.09 -82.93
CA PRO A 23 -136.19 -5.34 -82.08
C PRO A 23 -134.82 -5.26 -82.78
N PHE A 24 -134.79 -5.46 -84.10
CA PHE A 24 -133.57 -5.44 -84.91
C PHE A 24 -132.93 -4.05 -85.03
N GLU A 25 -133.72 -2.98 -84.92
CA GLU A 25 -133.20 -1.59 -85.02
C GLU A 25 -132.53 -1.14 -83.71
N VAL A 26 -132.97 -1.66 -82.56
CA VAL A 26 -132.44 -1.31 -81.23
C VAL A 26 -131.09 -1.97 -80.96
N GLU A 27 -130.87 -3.20 -81.42
CA GLU A 27 -129.57 -3.89 -81.29
C GLU A 27 -128.50 -3.26 -82.18
N ARG A 28 -128.86 -2.81 -83.39
CA ARG A 28 -127.93 -2.12 -84.30
C ARG A 28 -127.41 -0.80 -83.70
N ALA A 29 -128.23 -0.09 -82.91
CA ALA A 29 -127.84 1.15 -82.26
C ALA A 29 -126.85 0.96 -81.09
N ARG A 30 -126.85 -0.20 -80.41
CA ARG A 30 -125.93 -0.46 -79.28
C ARG A 30 -124.50 -0.80 -79.72
N ALA A 31 -124.29 -1.30 -80.93
CA ALA A 31 -122.98 -1.71 -81.44
C ALA A 31 -122.12 -0.56 -82.01
N ALA A 32 -122.65 0.66 -82.11
CA ALA A 32 -121.96 1.79 -82.72
C ALA A 32 -121.02 2.55 -81.74
N PRO A 33 -119.88 3.10 -82.22
CA PRO A 33 -118.96 3.95 -81.44
C PRO A 33 -119.65 5.19 -80.85
N ARG A 34 -119.18 5.65 -79.68
CA ARG A 34 -119.85 6.65 -78.80
C ARG A 34 -120.31 7.91 -79.53
N GLU A 35 -119.49 8.44 -80.44
CA GLU A 35 -119.82 9.65 -81.22
C GLU A 35 -120.98 9.42 -82.21
N LEU A 36 -121.08 8.23 -82.82
CA LEU A 36 -122.17 7.88 -83.73
C LEU A 36 -123.50 7.67 -82.99
N ARG A 37 -123.42 7.13 -81.77
CA ARG A 37 -124.59 6.93 -80.88
C ARG A 37 -125.22 8.27 -80.46
N ILE A 38 -124.39 9.28 -80.19
CA ILE A 38 -124.82 10.64 -79.86
C ILE A 38 -125.54 11.27 -81.06
N ASN A 39 -125.01 11.13 -82.28
CA ASN A 39 -125.66 11.68 -83.47
C ASN A 39 -126.97 10.97 -83.85
N GLN A 40 -127.08 9.65 -83.68
CA GLN A 40 -128.33 8.92 -83.95
C GLN A 40 -129.43 9.18 -82.92
N LEU A 41 -129.07 9.31 -81.64
CA LEU A 41 -130.03 9.73 -80.61
C LEU A 41 -130.44 11.20 -80.78
N SER A 42 -129.54 12.05 -81.30
CA SER A 42 -129.81 13.45 -81.60
C SER A 42 -130.81 13.66 -82.74
N THR A 43 -130.94 12.74 -83.71
CA THR A 43 -131.95 12.84 -84.78
C THR A 43 -133.31 12.28 -84.37
N MET A 44 -133.38 11.34 -83.44
CA MET A 44 -134.66 10.77 -82.96
C MET A 44 -135.38 11.65 -81.92
N LEU A 45 -134.72 12.65 -81.34
CA LEU A 45 -135.25 13.47 -80.24
C LEU A 45 -135.39 14.97 -80.54
N VAL A 46 -135.43 15.38 -81.80
CA VAL A 46 -135.76 16.77 -82.16
C VAL A 46 -137.27 16.97 -82.07
N GLY A 47 -137.75 17.37 -80.89
CA GLY A 47 -139.10 17.89 -80.70
C GLY A 47 -139.70 17.63 -79.31
N SER A 48 -139.48 18.56 -78.37
CA SER A 48 -140.43 18.91 -77.28
C SER A 48 -140.49 18.13 -75.95
N SER A 49 -139.38 17.58 -75.41
CA SER A 49 -139.39 17.10 -73.99
C SER A 49 -138.17 17.56 -73.18
N ILE A 50 -138.43 18.24 -72.06
CA ILE A 50 -137.45 18.72 -71.05
C ILE A 50 -136.58 17.58 -70.51
N VAL A 51 -137.09 16.35 -70.49
CA VAL A 51 -136.42 15.15 -69.98
C VAL A 51 -135.24 14.73 -70.87
N ALA A 52 -135.34 14.94 -72.18
CA ALA A 52 -134.28 14.60 -73.14
C ALA A 52 -133.01 15.44 -72.95
N ASN A 53 -133.20 16.75 -72.74
CA ASN A 53 -132.11 17.67 -72.47
C ASN A 53 -131.46 17.40 -71.10
N ALA A 54 -132.25 17.02 -70.09
CA ALA A 54 -131.73 16.65 -68.77
C ALA A 54 -130.80 15.43 -68.84
N ILE A 55 -131.19 14.38 -69.59
CA ILE A 55 -130.37 13.17 -69.77
C ILE A 55 -129.05 13.47 -70.51
N LEU A 56 -129.10 14.34 -71.53
CA LEU A 56 -127.89 14.70 -72.29
C LEU A 56 -126.89 15.50 -71.44
N GLU A 57 -127.37 16.42 -70.59
CA GLU A 57 -126.51 17.17 -69.67
C GLU A 57 -125.93 16.30 -68.55
N ASP A 58 -126.71 15.36 -68.00
CA ASP A 58 -126.18 14.39 -67.02
C ASP A 58 -125.08 13.50 -67.64
N TYR A 59 -125.22 13.10 -68.90
CA TYR A 59 -124.18 12.38 -69.63
C TYR A 59 -122.90 13.20 -69.85
N LYS A 60 -123.02 14.51 -70.08
CA LYS A 60 -121.85 15.41 -70.19
C LYS A 60 -121.18 15.61 -68.83
N VAL A 61 -121.95 15.71 -67.75
CA VAL A 61 -121.43 15.81 -66.37
C VAL A 61 -120.70 14.52 -65.98
N LEU A 62 -121.25 13.35 -66.31
CA LEU A 62 -120.60 12.06 -66.10
C LEU A 62 -119.30 11.94 -66.89
N GLY A 63 -119.29 12.37 -68.16
CA GLY A 63 -118.08 12.39 -68.98
C GLY A 63 -116.96 13.25 -68.38
N ARG A 64 -117.27 14.46 -67.90
CA ARG A 64 -116.27 15.31 -67.20
C ARG A 64 -115.77 14.68 -65.90
N ARG A 65 -116.66 14.03 -65.13
CA ARG A 65 -116.27 13.31 -63.90
C ARG A 65 -115.39 12.10 -64.18
N GLU A 66 -115.63 11.37 -65.27
CA GLU A 66 -114.78 10.25 -65.69
C GLU A 66 -113.41 10.72 -66.16
N GLU A 67 -113.34 11.83 -66.90
CA GLU A 67 -112.08 12.46 -67.32
C GLU A 67 -111.29 13.02 -66.12
N GLU A 68 -111.96 13.65 -65.15
CA GLU A 68 -111.35 14.10 -63.89
C GLU A 68 -110.89 12.91 -63.03
N ALA A 69 -111.67 11.83 -62.95
CA ALA A 69 -111.25 10.60 -62.27
C ALA A 69 -110.06 9.93 -62.98
N ALA A 70 -110.01 9.94 -64.31
CA ALA A 70 -108.86 9.46 -65.08
C ALA A 70 -107.62 10.35 -64.86
N ARG A 71 -107.79 11.67 -64.80
CA ARG A 71 -106.71 12.62 -64.49
C ARG A 71 -106.18 12.41 -63.06
N MET A 72 -107.05 12.30 -62.07
CA MET A 72 -106.68 12.03 -60.67
C MET A 72 -106.00 10.67 -60.50
N ARG A 73 -106.42 9.64 -61.26
CA ARG A 73 -105.73 8.34 -61.29
C ARG A 73 -104.34 8.45 -61.92
N ALA A 74 -104.21 9.17 -63.03
CA ALA A 74 -102.92 9.39 -63.68
C ALA A 74 -101.96 10.22 -62.80
N GLU A 75 -102.46 11.23 -62.09
CA GLU A 75 -101.69 12.01 -61.11
C GLU A 75 -101.31 11.15 -59.90
N ALA A 76 -102.23 10.36 -59.36
CA ALA A 76 -101.94 9.41 -58.29
C ALA A 76 -100.91 8.36 -58.72
N GLU A 77 -100.99 7.85 -59.94
CA GLU A 77 -100.02 6.89 -60.48
C GLU A 77 -98.64 7.53 -60.68
N LYS A 78 -98.58 8.79 -61.14
CA LYS A 78 -97.32 9.56 -61.19
C LYS A 78 -96.72 9.77 -59.80
N LEU A 79 -97.54 10.09 -58.80
CA LEU A 79 -97.08 10.23 -57.40
C LEU A 79 -96.61 8.89 -56.84
N VAL A 80 -97.28 7.78 -57.15
CA VAL A 80 -96.85 6.44 -56.74
C VAL A 80 -95.54 6.04 -57.43
N GLN A 81 -95.37 6.34 -58.73
CA GLN A 81 -94.11 6.11 -59.44
C GLN A 81 -92.98 6.96 -58.87
N ALA A 82 -93.22 8.25 -58.59
CA ALA A 82 -92.25 9.12 -57.95
C ALA A 82 -91.88 8.64 -56.53
N ALA A 83 -92.86 8.16 -55.75
CA ALA A 83 -92.62 7.59 -54.44
C ALA A 83 -91.81 6.28 -54.52
N ARG A 84 -92.07 5.41 -55.50
CA ARG A 84 -91.28 4.19 -55.73
C ARG A 84 -89.86 4.51 -56.17
N ALA A 85 -89.68 5.42 -57.12
CA ALA A 85 -88.36 5.86 -57.54
C ALA A 85 -87.57 6.53 -56.39
N GLY A 86 -88.26 7.32 -55.55
CA GLY A 86 -87.67 7.90 -54.34
C GLY A 86 -87.28 6.85 -53.30
N ALA A 87 -88.11 5.83 -53.09
CA ALA A 87 -87.80 4.72 -52.18
C ALA A 87 -86.62 3.87 -52.69
N GLU A 88 -86.57 3.57 -54.00
CA GLU A 88 -85.44 2.86 -54.60
C GLU A 88 -84.15 3.67 -54.52
N GLN A 89 -84.21 4.99 -54.71
CA GLN A 89 -83.04 5.84 -54.57
C GLN A 89 -82.56 5.89 -53.12
N LEU A 90 -83.46 6.03 -52.15
CA LEU A 90 -83.11 5.99 -50.73
C LEU A 90 -82.51 4.65 -50.32
N GLU A 91 -82.99 3.53 -50.85
CA GLU A 91 -82.36 2.22 -50.61
C GLU A 91 -80.95 2.12 -51.22
N LYS A 92 -80.74 2.66 -52.43
CA LYS A 92 -79.39 2.74 -53.02
C LYS A 92 -78.45 3.63 -52.20
N ASP A 93 -78.94 4.78 -51.74
CA ASP A 93 -78.15 5.72 -50.94
C ASP A 93 -77.81 5.14 -49.56
N LYS A 94 -78.76 4.44 -48.91
CA LYS A 94 -78.48 3.68 -47.68
C LYS A 94 -77.44 2.59 -47.89
N ALA A 95 -77.55 1.81 -48.97
CA ALA A 95 -76.59 0.76 -49.28
C ALA A 95 -75.18 1.33 -49.57
N ALA A 96 -75.10 2.46 -50.25
CA ALA A 96 -73.85 3.17 -50.48
C ALA A 96 -73.24 3.70 -49.17
N PHE A 97 -74.06 4.25 -48.27
CA PHE A 97 -73.63 4.73 -46.96
C PHE A 97 -73.09 3.59 -46.08
N GLU A 98 -73.79 2.46 -46.00
CA GLU A 98 -73.33 1.30 -45.21
C GLU A 98 -72.03 0.71 -45.78
N LYS A 99 -71.88 0.66 -47.12
CA LYS A 99 -70.61 0.24 -47.74
C LYS A 99 -69.46 1.19 -47.38
N GLN A 100 -69.71 2.50 -47.42
CA GLN A 100 -68.71 3.50 -47.01
C GLN A 100 -68.35 3.33 -45.53
N LYS A 101 -69.35 3.14 -44.65
CA LYS A 101 -69.14 2.90 -43.22
C LYS A 101 -68.24 1.68 -42.99
N GLN A 102 -68.53 0.54 -43.62
CA GLN A 102 -67.68 -0.66 -43.51
C GLN A 102 -66.24 -0.43 -43.98
N THR A 103 -66.04 0.31 -45.08
CA THR A 103 -64.68 0.65 -45.55
C THR A 103 -63.94 1.56 -44.56
N SER A 104 -64.65 2.50 -43.93
CA SER A 104 -64.07 3.40 -42.94
C SER A 104 -63.70 2.66 -41.64
N GLU A 105 -64.55 1.74 -41.18
CA GLU A 105 -64.29 0.88 -40.03
C GLU A 105 -63.10 -0.04 -40.28
N TRP A 106 -63.01 -0.60 -41.50
CA TRP A 106 -61.87 -1.44 -41.90
C TRP A 106 -60.56 -0.63 -41.95
N ALA A 107 -60.59 0.58 -42.50
CA ALA A 107 -59.44 1.48 -42.51
C ALA A 107 -58.99 1.85 -41.09
N ALA A 108 -59.94 2.16 -40.19
CA ALA A 108 -59.65 2.47 -38.80
C ALA A 108 -59.05 1.25 -38.05
N ALA A 109 -59.58 0.04 -38.27
CA ALA A 109 -59.04 -1.19 -37.70
C ALA A 109 -57.63 -1.51 -38.21
N ALA A 110 -57.36 -1.28 -39.49
CA ALA A 110 -56.03 -1.43 -40.09
C ALA A 110 -55.03 -0.44 -39.50
N GLN A 111 -55.39 0.84 -39.37
CA GLN A 111 -54.56 1.85 -38.72
C GLN A 111 -54.29 1.51 -37.24
N LEU A 112 -55.33 1.10 -36.50
CA LEU A 112 -55.20 0.71 -35.10
C LEU A 112 -54.26 -0.50 -34.94
N LYS A 113 -54.30 -1.46 -35.88
CA LYS A 113 -53.36 -2.59 -35.91
C LYS A 113 -51.92 -2.12 -36.12
N GLN A 114 -51.69 -1.19 -37.05
CA GLN A 114 -50.35 -0.60 -37.28
C GLN A 114 -49.83 0.13 -36.04
N VAL A 115 -50.66 0.97 -35.40
CA VAL A 115 -50.29 1.69 -34.18
C VAL A 115 -49.94 0.72 -33.05
N ARG A 116 -50.71 -0.35 -32.86
CA ARG A 116 -50.42 -1.39 -31.86
C ARG A 116 -49.09 -2.11 -32.14
N THR A 117 -48.79 -2.42 -33.40
CA THR A 117 -47.52 -3.03 -33.79
C THR A 117 -46.34 -2.09 -33.51
N LEU A 118 -46.45 -0.82 -33.89
CA LEU A 118 -45.41 0.18 -33.61
C LEU A 118 -45.21 0.39 -32.11
N ALA A 119 -46.29 0.49 -31.33
CA ALA A 119 -46.21 0.60 -29.87
C ALA A 119 -45.49 -0.61 -29.24
N LYS A 120 -45.73 -1.81 -29.77
CA LYS A 120 -45.04 -3.03 -29.31
C LYS A 120 -43.55 -3.01 -29.66
N LEU A 121 -43.18 -2.65 -30.90
CA LEU A 121 -41.77 -2.55 -31.31
C LEU A 121 -41.02 -1.52 -30.46
N LEU A 122 -41.60 -0.35 -30.22
CA LEU A 122 -41.00 0.67 -29.36
C LEU A 122 -40.84 0.21 -27.91
N ALA A 123 -41.79 -0.56 -27.38
CA ALA A 123 -41.69 -1.15 -26.05
C ALA A 123 -40.56 -2.19 -25.97
N ASP A 124 -40.44 -3.05 -26.98
CA ASP A 124 -39.39 -4.07 -27.08
C ASP A 124 -38.01 -3.43 -27.25
N GLU A 125 -37.88 -2.38 -28.07
CA GLU A 125 -36.65 -1.60 -28.21
C GLU A 125 -36.26 -0.91 -26.90
N ARG A 126 -37.20 -0.25 -26.22
CA ARG A 126 -36.95 0.37 -24.91
C ARG A 126 -36.48 -0.65 -23.88
N LYS A 127 -37.07 -1.85 -23.87
CA LYS A 127 -36.66 -2.95 -23.00
C LYS A 127 -35.24 -3.42 -23.34
N SER A 128 -34.94 -3.64 -24.61
CA SER A 128 -33.60 -4.04 -25.10
C SER A 128 -32.53 -3.01 -24.72
N TRP A 129 -32.82 -1.71 -24.89
CA TRP A 129 -31.91 -0.64 -24.47
C TRP A 129 -31.67 -0.62 -22.97
N ASN A 130 -32.73 -0.75 -22.16
CA ASN A 130 -32.59 -0.81 -20.70
C ASN A 130 -31.75 -2.02 -20.25
N GLU A 131 -31.94 -3.18 -20.87
CA GLU A 131 -31.16 -4.39 -20.59
C GLU A 131 -29.69 -4.20 -20.97
N LYS A 132 -29.40 -3.65 -22.16
CA LYS A 132 -28.02 -3.34 -22.58
C LYS A 132 -27.34 -2.38 -21.62
N MET A 133 -27.98 -1.25 -21.30
CA MET A 133 -27.42 -0.25 -20.37
C MET A 133 -27.24 -0.81 -18.95
N SER A 134 -28.16 -1.65 -18.48
CA SER A 134 -28.04 -2.34 -17.19
C SER A 134 -26.86 -3.30 -17.17
N ASN A 135 -26.69 -4.09 -18.23
CA ASN A 135 -25.57 -5.02 -18.36
C ASN A 135 -24.23 -4.29 -18.46
N GLU A 136 -24.15 -3.19 -19.20
CA GLU A 136 -22.95 -2.35 -19.26
C GLU A 136 -22.63 -1.72 -17.91
N ARG A 137 -23.63 -1.18 -17.20
CA ARG A 137 -23.45 -0.66 -15.84
C ARG A 137 -22.91 -1.72 -14.89
N LYS A 138 -23.45 -2.95 -14.95
CA LYS A 138 -22.95 -4.09 -14.15
C LYS A 138 -21.50 -4.43 -14.49
N LYS A 139 -21.15 -4.49 -15.79
CA LYS A 139 -19.77 -4.75 -16.24
C LYS A 139 -18.82 -3.65 -15.76
N TRP A 140 -19.20 -2.39 -15.90
CA TRP A 140 -18.40 -1.25 -15.46
C TRP A 140 -18.21 -1.27 -13.94
N ASN A 141 -19.27 -1.47 -13.16
CA ASN A 141 -19.19 -1.61 -11.70
C ASN A 141 -18.26 -2.76 -11.28
N ALA A 142 -18.38 -3.92 -11.92
CA ALA A 142 -17.51 -5.06 -11.62
C ALA A 142 -16.04 -4.80 -11.99
N SER A 143 -15.77 -4.14 -13.12
CA SER A 143 -14.41 -3.75 -13.51
C SER A 143 -13.83 -2.71 -12.55
N TRP A 144 -14.64 -1.75 -12.12
CA TRP A 144 -14.22 -0.69 -11.20
C TRP A 144 -13.96 -1.25 -9.80
N ALA A 145 -14.77 -2.20 -9.33
CA ALA A 145 -14.52 -2.94 -8.10
C ALA A 145 -13.17 -3.67 -8.15
N LYS A 146 -12.90 -4.42 -9.24
CA LYS A 146 -11.61 -5.11 -9.42
C LYS A 146 -10.43 -4.15 -9.41
N GLN A 147 -10.53 -3.00 -10.08
CA GLN A 147 -9.47 -1.99 -10.07
C GLN A 147 -9.26 -1.38 -8.68
N ASN A 148 -10.34 -1.12 -7.94
CA ASN A 148 -10.24 -0.64 -6.56
C ASN A 148 -9.59 -1.66 -5.63
N ASP A 149 -9.92 -2.94 -5.75
CA ASP A 149 -9.29 -4.01 -4.97
C ASP A 149 -7.78 -4.10 -5.25
N ILE A 150 -7.38 -4.04 -6.52
CA ILE A 150 -5.96 -4.02 -6.91
C ILE A 150 -5.25 -2.79 -6.31
N LEU A 151 -5.86 -1.61 -6.40
CA LEU A 151 -5.30 -0.39 -5.82
C LEU A 151 -5.20 -0.45 -4.29
N PHE A 152 -6.17 -1.07 -3.63
CA PHE A 152 -6.16 -1.27 -2.19
C PHE A 152 -4.98 -2.16 -1.77
N HIS A 153 -4.81 -3.31 -2.41
CA HIS A 153 -3.69 -4.20 -2.13
C HIS A 153 -2.34 -3.57 -2.47
N ALA A 154 -2.21 -2.88 -3.61
CA ALA A 154 -0.98 -2.18 -3.97
C ALA A 154 -0.59 -1.10 -2.94
N ARG A 155 -1.56 -0.37 -2.38
CA ARG A 155 -1.31 0.60 -1.30
C ARG A 155 -0.85 -0.07 -0.01
N GLN A 156 -1.42 -1.22 0.31
CA GLN A 156 -1.03 -2.00 1.48
C GLN A 156 0.40 -2.56 1.33
N GLU A 157 0.72 -3.12 0.17
CA GLU A 157 2.07 -3.57 -0.18
C GLU A 157 3.09 -2.44 -0.15
N LEU A 158 2.75 -1.26 -0.69
CA LEU A 158 3.62 -0.08 -0.63
C LEU A 158 3.90 0.36 0.83
N THR A 159 2.90 0.26 1.69
CA THR A 159 3.04 0.59 3.12
C THR A 159 3.97 -0.41 3.81
N ASN A 160 3.79 -1.70 3.53
CA ASN A 160 4.66 -2.77 4.05
C ASN A 160 6.11 -2.61 3.54
N ALA A 161 6.30 -2.30 2.27
CA ALA A 161 7.62 -2.07 1.67
C ALA A 161 8.31 -0.85 2.28
N LYS A 162 7.58 0.24 2.56
CA LYS A 162 8.12 1.41 3.27
C LYS A 162 8.57 1.07 4.69
N ALA A 163 7.77 0.28 5.42
CA ALA A 163 8.14 -0.18 6.76
C ALA A 163 9.40 -1.06 6.73
N ALA A 164 9.46 -2.04 5.82
CA ALA A 164 10.64 -2.88 5.64
C ALA A 164 11.90 -2.08 5.27
N ASN A 165 11.77 -1.08 4.40
CA ASN A 165 12.89 -0.21 4.02
C ASN A 165 13.38 0.66 5.19
N ALA A 166 12.47 1.12 6.07
CA ALA A 166 12.85 1.82 7.29
C ALA A 166 13.67 0.91 8.23
N THR A 167 13.25 -0.35 8.41
CA THR A 167 14.01 -1.35 9.19
C THR A 167 15.37 -1.62 8.57
N LEU A 168 15.46 -1.84 7.26
CA LEU A 168 16.73 -2.05 6.56
C LEU A 168 17.66 -0.84 6.69
N SER A 169 17.13 0.38 6.65
CA SER A 169 17.93 1.60 6.86
C SER A 169 18.49 1.67 8.28
N GLN A 170 17.73 1.23 9.30
CA GLN A 170 18.22 1.15 10.68
C GLN A 170 19.28 0.06 10.84
N GLU A 171 19.05 -1.12 10.27
CA GLU A 171 20.03 -2.22 10.28
C GLU A 171 21.34 -1.82 9.58
N LYS A 172 21.25 -1.13 8.43
CA LYS A 172 22.42 -0.59 7.74
C LYS A 172 23.20 0.40 8.62
N ALA A 173 22.52 1.33 9.28
CA ALA A 173 23.16 2.27 10.19
C ALA A 173 23.82 1.56 11.38
N ALA A 174 23.19 0.52 11.93
CA ALA A 174 23.77 -0.30 12.99
C ALA A 174 25.01 -1.06 12.51
N ALA A 175 24.97 -1.66 11.32
CA ALA A 175 26.10 -2.35 10.71
C ALA A 175 27.28 -1.40 10.42
N GLU A 176 27.01 -0.19 9.91
CA GLU A 176 28.02 0.85 9.71
C GLU A 176 28.65 1.28 11.06
N ALA A 177 27.84 1.47 12.11
CA ALA A 177 28.34 1.79 13.45
C ALA A 177 29.24 0.68 14.03
N ILE A 178 28.89 -0.59 13.80
CA ILE A 178 29.72 -1.74 14.20
C ILE A 178 31.04 -1.75 13.41
N SER A 179 30.98 -1.50 12.10
CA SER A 179 32.17 -1.41 11.24
C SER A 179 33.13 -0.31 11.70
N VAL A 180 32.61 0.88 12.01
CA VAL A 180 33.42 2.00 12.54
C VAL A 180 34.06 1.63 13.87
N LYS A 181 33.31 1.00 14.81
CA LYS A 181 33.87 0.53 16.08
C LYS A 181 34.96 -0.52 15.89
N ALA A 182 34.80 -1.43 14.93
CA ALA A 182 35.80 -2.45 14.62
C ALA A 182 37.08 -1.83 14.03
N LEU A 183 36.95 -0.83 13.15
CA LEU A 183 38.10 -0.08 12.63
C LEU A 183 38.83 0.69 13.73
N GLN A 184 38.08 1.32 14.65
CA GLN A 184 38.67 2.01 15.80
C GLN A 184 39.42 1.03 16.71
N ALA A 185 38.80 -0.10 17.07
CA ALA A 185 39.44 -1.13 17.88
C ALA A 185 40.71 -1.68 17.21
N LYS A 186 40.72 -1.82 15.88
CA LYS A 186 41.91 -2.22 15.12
C LYS A 186 43.02 -1.16 15.18
N ALA A 187 42.67 0.12 15.06
CA ALA A 187 43.63 1.21 15.18
C ALA A 187 44.25 1.27 16.58
N ASP A 188 43.43 1.13 17.63
CA ASP A 188 43.88 1.11 19.02
C ASP A 188 44.79 -0.10 19.30
N ALA A 189 44.45 -1.28 18.78
CA ALA A 189 45.28 -2.48 18.88
C ALA A 189 46.64 -2.31 18.19
N LEU A 190 46.69 -1.67 17.01
CA LEU A 190 47.93 -1.37 16.32
C LEU A 190 48.81 -0.39 17.11
N LYS A 191 48.21 0.61 17.74
CA LYS A 191 48.93 1.55 18.62
C LYS A 191 49.50 0.84 19.84
N ALA A 192 48.72 -0.01 20.50
CA ALA A 192 49.17 -0.80 21.65
C ALA A 192 50.32 -1.76 21.28
N LEU A 193 50.27 -2.38 20.10
CA LEU A 193 51.34 -3.23 19.60
C LEU A 193 52.63 -2.44 19.34
N GLU A 194 52.53 -1.22 18.82
CA GLU A 194 53.69 -0.35 18.61
C GLU A 194 54.32 0.12 19.94
N GLU A 195 53.49 0.43 20.94
CA GLU A 195 53.95 0.74 22.30
C GLU A 195 54.62 -0.46 22.96
N ALA A 196 54.06 -1.67 22.79
CA ALA A 196 54.64 -2.91 23.28
C ALA A 196 56.01 -3.21 22.62
N LYS A 197 56.16 -2.96 21.31
CA LYS A 197 57.45 -3.06 20.62
C LYS A 197 58.48 -2.10 21.20
N LYS A 198 58.10 -0.84 21.45
CA LYS A 198 58.99 0.15 22.07
C LYS A 198 59.38 -0.25 23.50
N ALA A 199 58.44 -0.76 24.28
CA ALA A 199 58.72 -1.28 25.62
C ALA A 199 59.67 -2.49 25.56
N GLY A 200 59.46 -3.41 24.62
CA GLY A 200 60.34 -4.55 24.37
C GLY A 200 61.76 -4.13 24.00
N ALA A 201 61.91 -3.12 23.12
CA ALA A 201 63.23 -2.58 22.77
C ALA A 201 63.95 -1.95 23.99
N ARG A 202 63.22 -1.24 24.86
CA ARG A 202 63.78 -0.71 26.11
C ARG A 202 64.19 -1.82 27.08
N ALA A 203 63.38 -2.87 27.20
CA ALA A 203 63.69 -4.02 28.04
C ALA A 203 64.93 -4.77 27.52
N ALA A 204 65.06 -4.96 26.21
CA ALA A 204 66.24 -5.57 25.60
C ALA A 204 67.51 -4.74 25.88
N LYS A 205 67.45 -3.42 25.70
CA LYS A 205 68.57 -2.52 26.03
C LYS A 205 68.94 -2.58 27.52
N ALA A 206 67.95 -2.59 28.41
CA ALA A 206 68.19 -2.69 29.85
C ALA A 206 68.86 -4.02 30.23
N LEU A 207 68.51 -5.12 29.54
CA LEU A 207 69.14 -6.42 29.73
C LEU A 207 70.60 -6.41 29.26
N GLU A 208 70.88 -5.86 28.07
CA GLU A 208 72.26 -5.70 27.56
C GLU A 208 73.12 -4.86 28.53
N GLU A 209 72.61 -3.72 29.01
CA GLU A 209 73.34 -2.92 30.00
C GLU A 209 73.50 -3.64 31.35
N ALA A 210 72.60 -4.56 31.72
CA ALA A 210 72.73 -5.36 32.92
C ALA A 210 73.81 -6.44 32.77
N GLU A 211 73.87 -7.13 31.63
CA GLU A 211 74.93 -8.09 31.29
C GLU A 211 76.30 -7.41 31.23
N GLU A 212 76.38 -6.19 30.68
CA GLU A 212 77.62 -5.40 30.73
C GLU A 212 78.02 -5.03 32.17
N ARG A 213 77.06 -4.68 33.03
CA ARG A 213 77.35 -4.37 34.44
C ARG A 213 77.81 -5.63 35.18
N GLU A 214 77.18 -6.77 34.92
CA GLU A 214 77.56 -8.06 35.50
C GLU A 214 78.97 -8.46 35.07
N SER A 215 79.31 -8.37 33.78
CA SER A 215 80.66 -8.66 33.30
C SER A 215 81.72 -7.73 33.90
N ARG A 216 81.42 -6.43 34.03
CA ARG A 216 82.31 -5.47 34.73
C ARG A 216 82.46 -5.82 36.22
N ALA A 217 81.39 -6.20 36.90
CA ALA A 217 81.42 -6.61 38.30
C ALA A 217 82.21 -7.90 38.52
N SER A 218 82.03 -8.90 37.65
CA SER A 218 82.81 -10.15 37.64
C SER A 218 84.29 -9.87 37.46
N LYS A 219 84.67 -9.00 36.51
CA LYS A 219 86.07 -8.60 36.32
C LYS A 219 86.65 -7.89 37.55
N ALA A 220 85.91 -6.96 38.14
CA ALA A 220 86.35 -6.27 39.36
C ALA A 220 86.53 -7.24 40.55
N LEU A 221 85.68 -8.28 40.64
CA LEU A 221 85.80 -9.32 41.65
C LEU A 221 87.05 -10.20 41.44
N GLU A 222 87.37 -10.55 40.20
CA GLU A 222 88.62 -11.26 39.85
C GLU A 222 89.85 -10.43 40.22
N GLU A 223 89.86 -9.14 39.90
CA GLU A 223 90.94 -8.21 40.25
C GLU A 223 91.11 -8.07 41.77
N ALA A 224 90.00 -7.92 42.51
CA ALA A 224 90.02 -7.87 43.98
C ALA A 224 90.54 -9.16 44.61
N ASN A 225 90.19 -10.32 44.05
CA ASN A 225 90.72 -11.62 44.50
C ASN A 225 92.22 -11.76 44.21
N ALA A 226 92.68 -11.31 43.04
CA ALA A 226 94.10 -11.30 42.70
C ALA A 226 94.90 -10.41 43.67
N GLU A 227 94.35 -9.24 44.03
CA GLU A 227 94.98 -8.35 45.01
C GLU A 227 94.97 -8.93 46.42
N ARG A 228 93.88 -9.59 46.84
CA ARG A 228 93.84 -10.34 48.12
C ARG A 228 94.98 -11.35 48.21
N ILE A 229 95.19 -12.14 47.15
CA ILE A 229 96.28 -13.14 47.09
C ILE A 229 97.66 -12.46 47.18
N ARG A 230 97.86 -11.28 46.55
CA ARG A 230 99.10 -10.51 46.69
C ARG A 230 99.31 -10.01 48.11
N LEU A 231 98.26 -9.46 48.73
CA LEU A 231 98.29 -9.01 50.11
C LEU A 231 98.59 -10.17 51.07
N ASP A 232 98.00 -11.35 50.87
CA ASP A 232 98.29 -12.55 51.67
C ASP A 232 99.79 -12.92 51.61
N LYS A 233 100.43 -12.80 50.43
CA LYS A 233 101.87 -13.01 50.28
C LYS A 233 102.69 -11.95 51.01
N VAL A 234 102.32 -10.67 50.90
CA VAL A 234 103.00 -9.57 51.62
C VAL A 234 102.89 -9.76 53.13
N VAL A 235 101.70 -10.11 53.63
CA VAL A 235 101.47 -10.41 55.04
C VAL A 235 102.33 -11.58 55.49
N ALA A 236 102.40 -12.67 54.72
CA ALA A 236 103.27 -13.80 55.04
C ALA A 236 104.77 -13.41 55.08
N SER A 237 105.23 -12.59 54.13
CA SER A 237 106.62 -12.07 54.13
C SER A 237 106.89 -11.16 55.33
N LEU A 238 105.98 -10.23 55.65
CA LEU A 238 106.10 -9.37 56.83
C LEU A 238 106.08 -10.17 58.13
N GLN A 239 105.23 -11.20 58.21
CA GLN A 239 105.18 -12.09 59.38
C GLN A 239 106.50 -12.85 59.56
N ALA A 240 107.11 -13.32 58.48
CA ALA A 240 108.45 -13.93 58.53
C ALA A 240 109.53 -12.93 58.97
N GLU A 241 109.47 -11.67 58.50
CA GLU A 241 110.42 -10.63 58.92
C GLU A 241 110.24 -10.26 60.41
N VAL A 242 109.00 -10.14 60.89
CA VAL A 242 108.69 -9.91 62.31
C VAL A 242 109.24 -11.04 63.17
N GLN A 243 109.02 -12.31 62.80
CA GLN A 243 109.58 -13.45 63.53
C GLN A 243 111.11 -13.42 63.56
N ALA A 244 111.76 -13.11 62.42
CA ALA A 244 113.22 -12.98 62.37
C ALA A 244 113.73 -11.85 63.29
N ARG A 245 113.04 -10.71 63.33
CA ARG A 245 113.37 -9.60 64.22
C ARG A 245 113.11 -9.93 65.69
N GLU A 246 112.02 -10.63 66.02
CA GLU A 246 111.75 -11.11 67.37
C GLU A 246 112.87 -12.01 67.89
N VAL A 247 113.37 -12.94 67.06
CA VAL A 247 114.54 -13.77 67.39
C VAL A 247 115.81 -12.93 67.58
N ALA A 248 116.04 -11.92 66.73
CA ALA A 248 117.18 -11.02 66.89
C ALA A 248 117.08 -10.19 68.19
N VAL A 249 115.88 -9.73 68.56
CA VAL A 249 115.64 -8.99 69.81
C VAL A 249 115.86 -9.89 71.03
N THR A 250 115.44 -11.16 71.00
CA THR A 250 115.68 -12.08 72.13
C THR A 250 117.17 -12.38 72.30
N ASP A 251 117.93 -12.56 71.21
CA ASP A 251 119.39 -12.69 71.25
C ASP A 251 120.07 -11.42 71.80
N LEU A 252 119.68 -10.24 71.28
CA LEU A 252 120.20 -8.96 71.79
C LEU A 252 119.89 -8.77 73.28
N THR A 253 118.68 -9.12 73.72
CA THR A 253 118.28 -9.04 75.13
C THR A 253 119.15 -9.95 76.01
N ALA A 254 119.43 -11.18 75.55
CA ALA A 254 120.33 -12.09 76.25
C ALA A 254 121.76 -11.52 76.35
N ARG A 255 122.29 -10.95 75.25
CA ARG A 255 123.61 -10.30 75.24
C ARG A 255 123.68 -9.09 76.16
N VAL A 256 122.64 -8.25 76.19
CA VAL A 256 122.54 -7.10 77.09
C VAL A 256 122.52 -7.58 78.54
N SER A 257 121.73 -8.59 78.90
CA SER A 257 121.73 -9.13 80.27
C SER A 257 123.10 -9.68 80.69
N VAL A 258 123.85 -10.32 79.78
CA VAL A 258 125.23 -10.75 80.05
C VAL A 258 126.17 -9.55 80.22
N ALA A 259 126.02 -8.51 79.41
CA ALA A 259 126.82 -7.29 79.53
C ALA A 259 126.51 -6.54 80.82
N GLU A 260 125.25 -6.45 81.24
CA GLU A 260 124.81 -5.90 82.53
C GLU A 260 125.46 -6.66 83.69
N LYS A 261 125.38 -8.00 83.71
CA LYS A 261 126.06 -8.80 84.75
C LYS A 261 127.57 -8.57 84.81
N ARG A 262 128.23 -8.34 83.66
CA ARG A 262 129.65 -7.99 83.62
C ARG A 262 129.90 -6.56 84.13
N ALA A 263 129.02 -5.62 83.82
CA ALA A 263 129.10 -4.26 84.33
C ALA A 263 128.90 -4.23 85.85
N ASP A 264 127.95 -4.99 86.38
CA ASP A 264 127.70 -5.16 87.81
C ASP A 264 128.93 -5.79 88.49
N ALA A 265 129.48 -6.88 87.94
CA ALA A 265 130.71 -7.50 88.47
C ALA A 265 131.91 -6.53 88.44
N ALA A 266 132.05 -5.72 87.39
CA ALA A 266 133.09 -4.70 87.33
C ALA A 266 132.86 -3.56 88.34
N ALA A 267 131.61 -3.19 88.60
CA ALA A 267 131.25 -2.22 89.63
C ALA A 267 131.56 -2.76 91.04
N GLU A 268 131.21 -4.02 91.32
CA GLU A 268 131.57 -4.71 92.56
C GLU A 268 133.09 -4.80 92.74
N ALA A 269 133.84 -5.15 91.69
CA ALA A 269 135.30 -5.18 91.72
C ALA A 269 135.90 -3.79 91.99
N LYS A 270 135.33 -2.75 91.40
CA LYS A 270 135.72 -1.36 91.68
C LYS A 270 135.43 -0.99 93.14
N ASP A 271 134.26 -1.33 93.67
CA ASP A 271 133.91 -1.03 95.07
C ASP A 271 134.80 -1.81 96.04
N ALA A 272 135.17 -3.05 95.72
CA ALA A 272 136.16 -3.82 96.47
C ALA A 272 137.55 -3.16 96.45
N LEU A 273 137.99 -2.64 95.30
CA LEU A 273 139.22 -1.87 95.15
C LEU A 273 139.19 -0.56 95.95
N VAL A 274 138.07 0.17 95.94
CA VAL A 274 137.89 1.38 96.74
C VAL A 274 137.94 1.04 98.23
N SER A 275 137.30 -0.06 98.65
CA SER A 275 137.38 -0.55 100.03
C SER A 275 138.80 -0.93 100.43
N SER A 276 139.56 -1.65 99.58
CA SER A 276 140.95 -1.98 99.86
C SER A 276 141.86 -0.74 99.91
N PHE A 277 141.59 0.25 99.05
CA PHE A 277 142.30 1.52 99.06
C PHE A 277 142.04 2.29 100.35
N ASN A 278 140.77 2.36 100.80
CA ASN A 278 140.42 2.96 102.09
C ASN A 278 141.06 2.21 103.27
N GLN A 279 141.15 0.88 103.20
CA GLN A 279 141.86 0.07 104.21
C GLN A 279 143.37 0.36 104.21
N LEU A 280 144.02 0.45 103.04
CA LEU A 280 145.42 0.87 102.92
C LEU A 280 145.65 2.28 103.46
N GLU A 281 144.70 3.18 103.24
CA GLU A 281 144.75 4.54 103.77
C GLU A 281 144.62 4.56 105.29
N ALA A 282 143.70 3.75 105.84
CA ALA A 282 143.55 3.53 107.29
C ALA A 282 144.79 2.88 107.92
N ASP A 283 145.39 1.88 107.27
CA ASP A 283 146.62 1.23 107.73
C ASP A 283 147.81 2.19 107.66
N ARG A 284 147.91 3.01 106.61
CA ARG A 284 148.90 4.09 106.49
C ARG A 284 148.74 5.12 107.60
N GLU A 285 147.50 5.47 107.97
CA GLU A 285 147.19 6.38 109.05
C GLU A 285 147.48 5.77 110.43
N TRP A 286 147.19 4.48 110.61
CA TRP A 286 147.54 3.70 111.80
C TRP A 286 149.06 3.64 112.01
N LEU A 287 149.83 3.36 110.95
CA LEU A 287 151.30 3.39 110.96
C LEU A 287 151.86 4.78 111.30
N ARG A 288 151.22 5.85 110.78
CA ARG A 288 151.60 7.24 111.06
C ARG A 288 151.38 7.59 112.54
N THR A 289 150.27 7.15 113.11
CA THR A 289 149.89 7.40 114.52
C THR A 289 150.79 6.64 115.51
N HIS A 290 151.34 5.50 115.12
CA HIS A 290 152.21 4.66 115.96
C HIS A 290 153.73 4.88 115.74
N GLY A 291 154.13 5.94 115.02
CA GLY A 291 155.55 6.35 114.94
C GLY A 291 156.47 5.40 114.17
N ILE A 292 155.94 4.52 113.32
CA ILE A 292 156.74 3.61 112.48
C ILE A 292 157.12 4.34 111.19
N ALA A 293 158.21 5.11 111.24
CA ALA A 293 158.76 5.81 110.10
C ALA A 293 159.69 4.87 109.30
N ARG A 294 159.11 4.24 108.25
CA ARG A 294 159.74 3.43 107.18
C ARG A 294 159.81 1.92 107.43
N VAL A 295 158.91 1.22 106.74
CA VAL A 295 159.12 -0.17 106.30
C VAL A 295 159.25 -0.14 104.77
N SER A 296 160.40 -0.58 104.27
CA SER A 296 160.67 -0.83 102.86
C SER A 296 160.26 -2.28 102.57
N ILE A 297 159.30 -2.50 101.68
CA ILE A 297 159.06 -3.82 101.09
C ILE A 297 158.97 -3.67 99.56
N CYS A 298 160.01 -4.20 98.91
CA CYS A 298 159.98 -4.72 97.55
C CYS A 298 159.26 -6.08 97.56
N CYS A 299 158.30 -6.28 96.64
CA CYS A 299 157.76 -7.52 96.03
C CYS A 299 156.27 -7.28 95.68
N LEU A 300 155.93 -6.80 94.48
CA LEU A 300 155.61 -7.55 93.25
C LEU A 300 154.44 -8.56 93.35
N TYR A 301 153.43 -8.27 92.52
CA TYR A 301 152.64 -9.14 91.63
C TYR A 301 151.19 -9.56 91.97
N ILE A 302 150.27 -8.94 91.22
CA ILE A 302 149.21 -9.49 90.34
C ILE A 302 148.14 -10.43 90.94
N CYS A 303 146.87 -10.04 90.79
CA CYS A 303 145.88 -10.72 89.91
C CYS A 303 144.59 -9.88 89.81
N LEU A 304 144.44 -9.23 88.66
CA LEU A 304 143.15 -8.86 88.08
C LEU A 304 142.83 -9.99 87.09
N ASP A 305 141.70 -10.64 87.28
CA ASP A 305 140.90 -11.28 86.23
C ASP A 305 139.47 -10.75 86.37
#